data_AF-A0A8R1ISU8-F1
#
_entry.id   AF-A0A8R1ISU8-F1
#
_cell.length_a   1.000
_cell.length_b   1.000
_cell.length_c   1.000
_cell.angle_alpha   90.00
_cell.angle_beta   90.00
_cell.angle_gamma   90.00
#
_symmetry.space_group_name_H-M   'P 1'
#
loop_
_entity.id
_entity.type
_entity.pdbx_description
1 polymer ?
#
loop_
_entity_poly.entity_id
_entity_poly.type
_entity_poly.pdbx_seq_one_letter_code
_entity_poly.pdbx_strand_id
1 'polypeptide(L)' 'MNFLSPKSKTSLLRLGSLNPKQLYFISNSPILASSSVRDLGLLTDSSLKFELHINQKIALSLLRSNNY' A
#
# COMPACT_ATOMS: atom_id res chain seq x y z
N MET A 1 -29.33 -16.20 -0.62
CA MET A 1 -27.88 -15.91 -0.60
C MET A 1 -27.61 -14.84 -1.65
N ASN A 2 -27.35 -13.59 -1.25
CA ASN A 2 -27.04 -12.52 -2.19
C ASN A 2 -25.55 -12.60 -2.52
N PHE A 3 -25.22 -13.15 -3.69
CA PHE A 3 -23.86 -13.13 -4.20
C PHE A 3 -23.53 -11.69 -4.59
N LEU A 4 -22.67 -11.04 -3.81
CA LEU A 4 -22.06 -9.78 -4.18
C LEU A 4 -21.42 -9.92 -5.58
N SER A 5 -21.84 -9.06 -6.51
CA SER A 5 -21.33 -9.05 -7.88
C SER A 5 -19.79 -8.98 -7.89
N PRO A 6 -19.07 -9.58 -8.86
CA PRO A 6 -17.61 -9.56 -8.92
C PRO A 6 -16.99 -8.15 -8.77
N LYS A 7 -17.74 -7.11 -9.16
CA LYS A 7 -17.38 -5.69 -9.05
C LYS A 7 -17.03 -5.24 -7.62
N SER A 8 -17.55 -5.89 -6.58
CA SER A 8 -17.29 -5.51 -5.19
C SER A 8 -16.18 -6.32 -4.53
N LYS A 9 -15.52 -7.23 -5.25
CA LYS A 9 -14.47 -8.11 -4.70
C LYS A 9 -13.05 -7.70 -5.12
N THR A 10 -12.92 -6.78 -6.07
CA THR A 10 -11.63 -6.35 -6.62
C THR A 10 -11.48 -4.84 -6.53
N SER A 11 -10.38 -4.38 -5.95
CA SER A 11 -9.97 -2.97 -5.92
C SER A 11 -8.54 -2.83 -6.42
N LEU A 12 -8.26 -1.73 -7.11
CA LEU A 12 -6.93 -1.40 -7.60
C LEU A 12 -6.15 -0.61 -6.55
N LEU A 13 -5.06 -1.20 -6.04
CA LEU A 13 -4.11 -0.49 -5.17
C LEU A 13 -3.07 0.23 -6.04
N ARG A 14 -2.89 1.55 -5.81
CA ARG A 14 -1.91 2.37 -6.51
C ARG A 14 -0.87 2.87 -5.53
N LEU A 15 0.38 2.46 -5.74
CA LEU A 15 1.50 2.78 -4.85
C LEU A 15 2.48 3.72 -5.54
N GLY A 16 3.01 4.68 -4.78
CA GLY A 16 4.04 5.61 -5.21
C GLY A 16 3.53 6.83 -5.99
N SER A 17 4.27 7.93 -5.88
CA SER A 17 3.98 9.20 -6.58
C SER A 17 4.18 9.12 -8.09
N LEU A 18 5.04 8.22 -8.55
CA LEU A 18 5.34 7.97 -9.97
C LEU A 18 4.34 6.99 -10.63
N ASN A 19 3.29 6.60 -9.92
CA ASN A 19 2.28 5.71 -10.50
C ASN A 19 1.56 6.42 -11.67
N PRO A 20 1.52 5.84 -12.88
CA PRO A 20 0.91 6.47 -14.06
C PRO A 20 -0.62 6.56 -13.98
N LYS A 21 -1.25 6.03 -12.92
CA LYS A 21 -2.70 6.07 -12.67
C LYS A 21 -3.53 5.42 -13.80
N GLN A 22 -2.93 4.44 -14.49
CA GLN A 22 -3.57 3.67 -15.55
C GLN A 22 -4.91 3.07 -15.10
N LEU A 23 -5.90 3.11 -16.00
CA LEU A 23 -7.22 2.51 -15.79
C LEU A 23 -7.20 1.03 -16.20
N TYR A 24 -7.83 0.20 -15.38
CA TYR A 24 -7.99 -1.23 -15.60
C TYR A 24 -9.47 -1.58 -15.60
N PHE A 25 -9.84 -2.62 -16.36
CA PHE A 25 -11.24 -2.99 -16.57
C PHE A 25 -11.44 -4.50 -16.40
N ILE A 26 -12.59 -4.90 -15.84
CA ILE A 26 -13.08 -6.28 -15.82
C ILE A 26 -14.43 -6.29 -16.52
N SER A 27 -14.57 -7.07 -17.59
CA SER A 27 -15.81 -7.15 -18.40
C SER A 27 -16.34 -5.75 -18.76
N ASN A 28 -15.45 -4.88 -19.27
CA ASN A 28 -15.70 -3.48 -19.62
C ASN A 28 -16.14 -2.55 -18.46
N SER A 29 -16.13 -3.02 -17.21
CA SER A 29 -16.35 -2.17 -16.04
C SER A 29 -15.01 -1.73 -15.43
N PRO A 30 -14.80 -0.43 -15.14
CA PRO A 30 -13.55 0.03 -14.55
C PRO A 30 -13.39 -0.51 -13.12
N ILE A 31 -12.17 -0.90 -12.76
CA ILE A 31 -11.82 -1.28 -11.39
C ILE A 31 -11.60 0.00 -10.57
N LEU A 32 -12.29 0.11 -9.44
CA LEU A 32 -12.14 1.26 -8.54
C LEU A 32 -10.80 1.20 -7.80
N ALA A 33 -10.17 2.36 -7.66
CA ALA A 33 -8.93 2.47 -6.89
C ALA A 33 -9.21 2.58 -5.39
N SER A 34 -8.35 2.01 -4.56
CA SER A 34 -8.32 2.22 -3.11
C SER A 34 -6.99 2.83 -2.68
N SER A 35 -7.05 3.74 -1.72
CA SER A 35 -5.88 4.36 -1.08
C SER A 35 -5.38 3.57 0.13
N SER A 36 -6.19 2.63 0.64
CA SER A 36 -5.91 1.83 1.82
C SER A 36 -6.48 0.43 1.65
N VAL A 37 -5.64 -0.59 1.88
CA VAL A 37 -6.04 -2.00 1.80
C VAL A 37 -5.41 -2.75 2.96
N ARG A 38 -6.23 -3.54 3.66
CA ARG A 38 -5.77 -4.54 4.63
C ARG A 38 -5.82 -5.90 3.95
N ASP A 39 -4.68 -6.55 3.85
CA ASP A 39 -4.59 -7.89 3.28
C ASP A 39 -3.63 -8.75 4.09
N LEU A 40 -4.05 -9.96 4.46
CA LEU A 40 -3.29 -10.91 5.29
C LEU A 40 -2.64 -10.31 6.56
N GLY A 41 -3.30 -9.32 7.18
CA GLY A 41 -2.80 -8.62 8.37
C GLY A 41 -1.84 -7.47 8.08
N LEU A 42 -1.42 -7.27 6.83
CA LEU A 42 -0.67 -6.11 6.39
C LEU A 42 -1.62 -4.97 6.03
N LEU A 43 -1.35 -3.77 6.55
CA LEU A 43 -2.03 -2.55 6.16
C LEU A 43 -1.16 -1.79 5.18
N THR A 44 -1.65 -1.63 3.95
CA THR A 44 -1.02 -0.75 2.96
C THR A 44 -1.85 0.51 2.84
N ASP A 45 -1.26 1.66 3.16
CA ASP A 45 -1.91 2.96 3.08
C ASP A 45 -0.98 3.96 2.41
N SER A 46 -1.51 4.74 1.47
CA SER A 46 -0.75 5.80 0.79
C SER A 46 -0.20 6.89 1.73
N SER A 47 -0.77 7.04 2.93
CA SER A 47 -0.37 8.01 3.95
C SER A 47 0.60 7.44 4.99
N LEU A 48 0.87 6.13 4.99
CA LEU A 48 1.82 5.51 5.91
C LEU A 48 3.24 6.03 5.61
N LYS A 49 3.79 6.78 6.57
CA LYS A 49 5.17 7.27 6.50
C LYS A 49 6.07 6.42 7.39
N PHE A 50 7.17 5.91 6.83
CA PHE A 50 8.17 5.12 7.55
C PHE A 50 9.44 5.91 7.89
N GLU A 51 9.53 7.19 7.48
CA GLU A 51 10.72 8.03 7.65
C GLU A 51 11.22 8.03 9.10
N LEU A 52 10.33 8.26 10.08
CA LEU A 52 10.69 8.25 11.49
C LEU A 52 11.27 6.89 11.92
N HIS A 53 10.62 5.79 11.54
CA HIS A 53 11.07 4.45 11.88
C HIS A 53 12.43 4.13 11.25
N ILE A 54 12.60 4.45 9.97
CA ILE A 54 13.85 4.26 9.23
C ILE A 54 14.97 5.07 9.88
N ASN A 55 14.72 6.35 10.17
CA ASN A 55 15.69 7.23 10.82
C ASN A 55 16.09 6.72 12.20
N GLN A 56 15.15 6.20 12.98
CA GLN A 56 15.44 5.56 14.27
C GLN A 56 16.33 4.32 14.12
N LYS A 57 16.05 3.46 13.12
CA LYS A 57 16.88 2.27 12.86
C LYS A 57 18.30 2.65 12.41
N ILE A 58 18.44 3.67 11.57
CA ILE A 58 19.74 4.21 11.15
C ILE A 58 20.51 4.74 12.36
N ALA A 59 19.89 5.59 13.18
CA ALA A 59 20.53 6.17 14.37
C ALA A 59 21.02 5.09 15.36
N LEU A 60 20.19 4.08 15.62
CA LEU A 60 20.57 2.95 16.47
C LEU A 60 21.72 2.12 15.88
N SER A 61 21.73 1.92 14.56
CA SER A 61 22.81 1.20 13.88
C SER A 61 24.13 1.94 13.99
N LEU A 62 24.12 3.26 13.75
CA LEU A 62 25.31 4.12 13.85
C LEU A 62 25.87 4.18 15.27
N LEU A 63 24.99 4.28 16.27
CA LEU A 63 25.41 4.22 17.68
C LEU A 63 26.15 2.91 17.99
N ARG A 64 25.68 1.78 17.45
CA ARG A 64 26.30 0.47 17.67
C ARG A 64 27.61 0.29 16.92
N SER A 65 27.72 0.83 15.71
CA SER A 65 28.96 0.73 14.92
C SER A 65 30.08 1.61 15.47
N ASN A 66 29.74 2.77 16.04
CA ASN A 66 30.72 3.72 16.59
C ASN A 66 31.21 3.37 18.01
N ASN A 67 30.67 2.30 18.60
CA ASN A 67 31.10 1.78 19.91
C ASN A 67 32.14 0.64 19.78
N TYR A 68 32.79 0.50 18.61
CA TYR A 68 33.93 -0.39 18.35
C TYR A 68 35.14 0.39 17.85
#